data_AF-B0DLE5-F1
#
_entry.id   AF-B0DLE5-F1
#
_cell.length_a   1.000
_cell.length_b   1.000
_cell.length_c   1.000
_cell.angle_alpha   90.00
_cell.angle_beta   90.00
_cell.angle_gamma   90.00
#
_symmetry.space_group_name_H-M   'P 1'
#
loop_
_entity.id
_entity.type
_entity.pdbx_description
1 polymer ?
#
loop_
_entity_poly.entity_id
_entity_poly.type
_entity_poly.pdbx_seq_one_letter_code
_entity_poly.pdbx_strand_id
1 'polypeptide(L)'
;MSLCLPRDFSSVVTYRQAITEIRSRAEIASPNAVHIYEFKISENELQAAYNLLDEEEHRGAMRVTYSNSHNFIVRYMPGSVHQAAHASWSIYTHQALRDLLPHPKPTAVPGCVFIAATEQTLGQRKKEPDSGIMPIGSNRPSIVIEIGSSESLTQLKIDAQLWLEHMPEVQLGILVLIDPPAAANPNPPVATIQLWRGFPPPERQTSGQAQTRIARMVWQKDWTHNASPLHLLLADIFQGQVPPEYGQHDRVQLDTVTWREAIHRGWQRHQ
;
A
#
# COMPACT_ATOMS: atom_id res chain seq x y z
N MET A 1 -4.23 19.94 -4.23
CA MET A 1 -4.77 20.76 -3.11
C MET A 1 -5.78 19.88 -2.40
N SER A 2 -5.43 19.30 -1.25
CA SER A 2 -6.40 18.56 -0.42
C SER A 2 -7.34 19.55 0.23
N LEU A 3 -8.60 19.59 -0.21
CA LEU A 3 -9.66 20.32 0.45
C LEU A 3 -10.09 19.55 1.71
N CYS A 4 -9.27 19.61 2.75
CA CYS A 4 -9.69 19.19 4.08
C CYS A 4 -10.57 20.30 4.65
N LEU A 5 -11.89 20.21 4.45
CA LEU A 5 -12.83 21.13 5.11
C LEU A 5 -12.84 20.82 6.61
N PRO A 6 -12.57 21.81 7.48
CA PRO A 6 -12.63 21.61 8.92
C PRO A 6 -14.10 21.51 9.34
N ARG A 7 -14.56 20.28 9.62
CA ARG A 7 -15.76 20.06 10.43
C ARG A 7 -15.35 19.51 11.78
N ASP A 8 -16.20 19.73 12.78
CA ASP A 8 -16.04 19.15 14.10
C ASP A 8 -16.38 17.65 14.02
N PHE A 9 -15.40 16.82 13.65
CA PHE A 9 -15.55 15.38 13.33
C PHE A 9 -15.80 14.49 14.57
N SER A 10 -16.20 15.06 15.70
CA SER A 10 -16.40 14.29 16.94
C SER A 10 -17.73 13.53 16.99
N SER A 11 -18.72 13.89 16.16
CA SER A 11 -20.02 13.21 16.14
C SER A 11 -19.99 11.94 15.30
N VAL A 12 -20.50 10.85 15.87
CA VAL A 12 -20.79 9.61 15.13
C VAL A 12 -21.91 9.92 14.12
N VAL A 13 -21.71 9.52 12.86
CA VAL A 13 -22.71 9.65 11.80
C VAL A 13 -23.23 8.26 11.41
N THR A 14 -24.45 8.22 10.89
CA THR A 14 -24.98 6.99 10.28
C THR A 14 -24.31 6.72 8.95
N TYR A 15 -24.26 5.46 8.52
CA TYR A 15 -23.66 5.13 7.22
C TYR A 15 -24.38 5.81 6.04
N ARG A 16 -25.71 5.99 6.11
CA ARG A 16 -26.47 6.67 5.06
C ARG A 16 -26.05 8.14 4.91
N GLN A 17 -25.85 8.83 6.04
CA GLN A 17 -25.36 10.21 6.01
C GLN A 17 -23.97 10.29 5.37
N ALA A 18 -23.07 9.37 5.74
CA ALA A 18 -21.73 9.32 5.15
C ALA A 18 -21.77 9.13 3.62
N ILE A 19 -22.59 8.19 3.13
CA ILE A 19 -22.72 7.91 1.69
C ILE A 19 -23.36 9.08 0.95
N THR A 20 -24.42 9.69 1.50
CA THR A 20 -25.02 10.89 0.90
C THR A 20 -24.02 12.04 0.80
N GLU A 21 -23.17 12.24 1.83
CA GLU A 21 -22.13 13.26 1.81
C GLU A 21 -21.04 12.96 0.78
N ILE A 22 -20.62 11.70 0.64
CA ILE A 22 -19.67 11.26 -0.40
C ILE A 22 -20.24 11.57 -1.79
N ARG A 23 -21.48 11.15 -2.08
CA ARG A 23 -22.12 11.36 -3.39
C ARG A 23 -22.20 12.85 -3.74
N SER A 24 -22.72 13.66 -2.81
CA SER A 24 -22.87 15.10 -3.02
C SER A 24 -21.53 15.80 -3.27
N ARG A 25 -20.44 15.35 -2.63
CA ARG A 25 -19.11 15.92 -2.85
C ARG A 25 -18.42 15.36 -4.10
N ALA A 26 -18.68 14.11 -4.46
CA ALA A 26 -18.16 13.49 -5.67
C ALA A 26 -18.70 14.17 -6.94
N GLU A 27 -19.94 14.66 -6.92
CA GLU A 27 -20.54 15.40 -8.06
C GLU A 27 -19.82 16.71 -8.39
N ILE A 28 -19.27 17.38 -7.38
CA ILE A 28 -18.57 18.67 -7.53
C ILE A 28 -17.04 18.52 -7.51
N ALA A 29 -16.55 17.32 -7.22
CA ALA A 29 -15.16 16.99 -7.14
C ALA A 29 -14.52 17.02 -8.53
N SER A 30 -13.34 17.63 -8.65
CA SER A 30 -12.53 17.46 -9.85
C SER A 30 -12.15 15.97 -9.99
N PRO A 31 -12.36 15.35 -11.16
CA PRO A 31 -12.02 13.94 -11.40
C PRO A 31 -10.52 13.68 -11.28
N ASN A 32 -9.71 14.74 -11.35
CA ASN A 32 -8.26 14.69 -11.28
C ASN A 32 -7.71 14.99 -9.89
N ALA A 33 -8.56 15.39 -8.95
CA ALA A 33 -8.16 15.66 -7.57
C ALA A 33 -8.41 14.44 -6.68
N VAL A 34 -7.58 14.30 -5.65
CA VAL A 34 -7.87 13.34 -4.59
C VAL A 34 -8.87 13.95 -3.63
N HIS A 35 -9.91 13.19 -3.31
CA HIS A 35 -10.88 13.53 -2.28
C HIS A 35 -10.84 12.48 -1.18
N ILE A 36 -10.71 12.92 0.06
CA ILE A 36 -10.71 12.05 1.24
C ILE A 36 -11.90 12.44 2.09
N TYR A 37 -12.74 11.46 2.39
CA TYR A 37 -13.91 11.60 3.24
C TYR A 37 -13.73 10.72 4.47
N GLU A 38 -13.62 11.35 5.63
CA GLU A 38 -13.39 10.66 6.90
C GLU A 38 -14.66 10.69 7.74
N PHE A 39 -15.11 9.52 8.18
CA PHE A 39 -16.31 9.37 8.98
C PHE A 39 -16.03 8.46 10.19
N LYS A 40 -16.77 8.72 11.26
CA LYS A 40 -16.90 7.81 12.39
C LYS A 40 -18.29 7.20 12.35
N ILE A 41 -18.38 5.96 11.90
CA ILE A 41 -19.63 5.20 11.80
C ILE A 41 -19.70 4.25 13.01
N SER A 42 -20.90 3.88 13.45
CA SER A 42 -21.04 2.85 14.48
C SER A 42 -20.57 1.48 13.96
N GLU A 43 -19.90 0.67 14.78
CA GLU A 43 -19.35 -0.64 14.33
C GLU A 43 -20.44 -1.57 13.77
N ASN A 44 -21.65 -1.52 14.33
CA ASN A 44 -22.80 -2.29 13.87
C ASN A 44 -23.34 -1.84 12.50
N GLU A 45 -22.98 -0.64 12.03
CA GLU A 45 -23.37 -0.13 10.71
C GLU A 45 -22.27 -0.23 9.66
N LEU A 46 -21.04 -0.57 10.06
CA LEU A 46 -19.88 -0.52 9.17
C LEU A 46 -20.01 -1.48 7.99
N GLN A 47 -20.53 -2.69 8.22
CA GLN A 47 -20.79 -3.65 7.14
C GLN A 47 -21.83 -3.14 6.14
N ALA A 48 -22.86 -2.43 6.61
CA ALA A 48 -23.86 -1.83 5.73
C ALA A 48 -23.26 -0.70 4.89
N ALA A 49 -22.32 0.06 5.47
CA ALA A 49 -21.57 1.08 4.77
C ALA A 49 -20.72 0.50 3.62
N TYR A 50 -20.01 -0.61 3.87
CA TYR A 50 -19.24 -1.33 2.84
C TYR A 50 -20.13 -1.85 1.72
N ASN A 51 -21.21 -2.56 2.07
CA ASN A 51 -22.13 -3.11 1.07
C ASN A 51 -22.72 -2.02 0.17
N LEU A 52 -23.08 -0.87 0.74
CA LEU A 52 -23.65 0.23 -0.03
C LEU A 52 -22.61 0.90 -0.94
N LEU A 53 -21.35 1.01 -0.51
CA LEU A 53 -20.28 1.49 -1.39
C LEU A 53 -20.03 0.58 -2.57
N ASP A 54 -20.12 -0.74 -2.38
CA ASP A 54 -19.91 -1.72 -3.45
C ASP A 54 -20.96 -1.59 -4.58
N GLU A 55 -22.10 -0.95 -4.30
CA GLU A 55 -23.15 -0.62 -5.27
C GLU A 55 -22.94 0.73 -5.99
N GLU A 56 -21.94 1.54 -5.61
CA GLU A 56 -21.70 2.85 -6.23
C GLU A 56 -21.10 2.71 -7.64
N GLU A 57 -21.59 3.53 -8.59
CA GLU A 57 -21.08 3.58 -9.97
C GLU A 57 -19.56 3.80 -10.05
N HIS A 58 -19.04 4.60 -9.11
CA HIS A 58 -17.62 4.96 -9.06
C HIS A 58 -16.78 4.09 -8.11
N ARG A 59 -17.31 2.94 -7.65
CA ARG A 59 -16.62 2.08 -6.68
C ARG A 59 -15.19 1.71 -7.08
N GLY A 60 -14.92 1.54 -8.37
CA GLY A 60 -13.57 1.24 -8.89
C GLY A 60 -12.53 2.32 -8.58
N ALA A 61 -12.95 3.59 -8.54
CA ALA A 61 -12.12 4.74 -8.18
C ALA A 61 -12.08 5.01 -6.67
N MET A 62 -12.96 4.36 -5.90
CA MET A 62 -13.03 4.48 -4.45
C MET A 62 -12.16 3.43 -3.74
N ARG A 63 -11.50 3.85 -2.68
CA ARG A 63 -10.84 2.97 -1.71
C ARG A 63 -11.37 3.26 -0.33
N VAL A 64 -11.67 2.21 0.42
CA VAL A 64 -12.10 2.33 1.81
C VAL A 64 -10.97 1.87 2.70
N THR A 65 -10.58 2.73 3.64
CA THR A 65 -9.64 2.39 4.70
C THR A 65 -10.20 2.87 6.04
N TYR A 66 -9.37 2.77 7.08
CA TYR A 66 -9.65 3.21 8.42
C TYR A 66 -8.39 3.78 9.06
N SER A 67 -8.57 4.44 10.21
CA SER A 67 -7.51 4.91 11.09
C SER A 67 -7.94 4.68 12.55
N ASN A 68 -7.10 5.07 13.50
CA ASN A 68 -7.45 4.96 14.92
C ASN A 68 -8.55 5.96 15.34
N SER A 69 -8.72 7.06 14.60
CA SER A 69 -9.74 8.09 14.88
C SER A 69 -11.02 7.92 14.06
N HIS A 70 -10.93 7.30 12.88
CA HIS A 70 -12.04 7.13 11.93
C HIS A 70 -12.08 5.68 11.44
N ASN A 71 -13.21 5.00 11.62
CA ASN A 71 -13.37 3.61 11.15
C ASN A 71 -13.91 3.51 9.72
N PHE A 72 -14.23 4.63 9.06
CA PHE A 72 -14.70 4.64 7.68
C PHE A 72 -14.12 5.84 6.91
N ILE A 73 -13.03 5.60 6.17
CA ILE A 73 -12.37 6.61 5.34
C ILE A 73 -12.53 6.21 3.88
N VAL A 74 -13.25 7.00 3.10
CA VAL A 74 -13.44 6.78 1.66
C VAL A 74 -12.56 7.74 0.88
N ARG A 75 -11.74 7.20 -0.02
CA ARG A 75 -10.84 7.98 -0.86
C ARG A 75 -11.20 7.82 -2.31
N TYR A 76 -11.22 8.94 -3.02
CA TYR A 76 -11.33 8.97 -4.47
C TYR A 76 -9.92 9.16 -5.04
N MET A 77 -9.35 8.10 -5.58
CA MET A 77 -7.95 8.09 -6.03
C MET A 77 -7.85 8.44 -7.52
N PRO A 78 -7.20 9.55 -7.92
CA PRO A 78 -6.81 9.76 -9.32
C PRO A 78 -5.80 8.67 -9.69
N GLY A 79 -6.29 7.69 -10.44
CA GLY A 79 -5.70 6.36 -10.53
C GLY A 79 -4.39 6.28 -11.32
N SER A 80 -4.07 7.22 -12.18
CA SER A 80 -2.98 7.06 -13.16
C SER A 80 -1.60 6.95 -12.53
N VAL A 81 -1.27 7.80 -11.55
CA VAL A 81 0.05 7.80 -10.89
C VAL A 81 0.21 6.63 -9.94
N HIS A 82 -0.83 6.35 -9.15
CA HIS A 82 -0.88 5.19 -8.27
C HIS A 82 -0.77 3.88 -9.07
N GLN A 83 -1.57 3.73 -10.13
CA GLN A 83 -1.50 2.59 -11.04
C GLN A 83 -0.15 2.48 -11.74
N ALA A 84 0.44 3.60 -12.16
CA ALA A 84 1.77 3.60 -12.75
C ALA A 84 2.82 3.09 -11.75
N ALA A 85 2.80 3.60 -10.51
CA ALA A 85 3.70 3.17 -9.43
C ALA A 85 3.52 1.67 -9.12
N HIS A 86 2.27 1.23 -9.01
CA HIS A 86 1.88 -0.16 -8.77
C HIS A 86 2.33 -1.11 -9.89
N ALA A 87 1.99 -0.78 -11.14
CA ALA A 87 2.30 -1.61 -12.29
C ALA A 87 3.81 -1.72 -12.53
N SER A 88 4.52 -0.59 -12.44
CA SER A 88 5.96 -0.55 -12.61
C SER A 88 6.70 -1.33 -11.52
N TRP A 89 6.26 -1.23 -10.26
CA TRP A 89 6.80 -2.08 -9.20
C TRP A 89 6.74 -3.57 -9.57
N SER A 90 5.54 -4.04 -9.94
CA SER A 90 5.31 -5.46 -10.23
C SER A 90 6.17 -5.93 -11.39
N ILE A 91 6.23 -5.14 -12.47
CA ILE A 91 7.04 -5.44 -13.66
C ILE A 91 8.54 -5.50 -13.31
N TYR A 92 9.08 -4.47 -12.65
CA TYR A 92 10.53 -4.39 -12.41
C TYR A 92 11.00 -5.37 -11.35
N THR A 93 10.18 -5.67 -10.34
CA THR A 93 10.50 -6.68 -9.34
C THR A 93 10.44 -8.09 -9.93
N HIS A 94 9.42 -8.39 -10.75
CA HIS A 94 9.34 -9.64 -11.49
C HIS A 94 10.56 -9.80 -12.41
N GLN A 95 10.91 -8.76 -13.16
CA GLN A 95 12.08 -8.76 -14.03
C GLN A 95 13.37 -9.01 -13.26
N ALA A 96 13.59 -8.28 -12.16
CA ALA A 96 14.80 -8.42 -11.36
C ALA A 96 14.95 -9.81 -10.73
N LEU A 97 13.85 -10.42 -10.26
CA LEU A 97 13.87 -11.80 -9.75
C LEU A 97 14.16 -12.81 -10.86
N ARG A 98 13.56 -12.61 -12.04
CA ARG A 98 13.80 -13.46 -13.21
C ARG A 98 15.26 -13.42 -13.65
N ASP A 99 15.89 -12.25 -13.58
CA ASP A 99 17.27 -12.03 -14.04
C ASP A 99 18.32 -12.67 -13.11
N LEU A 100 17.93 -13.10 -11.91
CA LEU A 100 18.78 -13.93 -11.03
C LEU A 100 18.83 -15.41 -11.47
N LEU A 101 17.96 -15.84 -12.38
CA LEU A 101 17.88 -17.24 -12.79
C LEU A 101 18.91 -17.55 -13.89
N PRO A 102 19.60 -18.71 -13.84
CA PRO A 102 20.55 -19.09 -14.88
C PRO A 102 19.89 -19.33 -16.24
N HIS A 103 18.63 -19.77 -16.23
CA HIS A 103 17.82 -20.05 -17.43
C HIS A 103 16.42 -19.46 -17.27
N PRO A 104 16.26 -18.14 -17.45
CA PRO A 104 15.00 -17.46 -17.18
C PRO A 104 13.89 -17.97 -18.09
N LYS A 105 12.79 -18.45 -17.50
CA LYS A 105 11.58 -18.76 -18.26
C LYS A 105 10.79 -17.48 -18.50
N PRO A 106 10.10 -17.33 -19.65
CA PRO A 106 9.45 -16.06 -20.01
C PRO A 106 8.36 -15.61 -19.03
N THR A 107 7.64 -16.56 -18.41
CA THR A 107 6.35 -16.28 -17.74
C THR A 107 6.30 -16.57 -16.24
N ALA A 108 7.37 -17.10 -15.64
CA ALA A 108 7.33 -17.54 -14.24
C ALA A 108 8.59 -17.17 -13.47
N VAL A 109 8.38 -16.58 -12.29
CA VAL A 109 9.38 -16.41 -11.24
C VAL A 109 9.22 -17.57 -10.24
N PRO A 110 10.21 -18.44 -10.06
CA PRO A 110 10.11 -19.57 -9.15
C PRO A 110 9.81 -19.13 -7.71
N GLY A 111 8.90 -19.85 -7.06
CA GLY A 111 8.65 -19.76 -5.62
C GLY A 111 7.78 -18.60 -5.14
N CYS A 112 7.31 -17.70 -6.00
CA CYS A 112 6.38 -16.65 -5.59
C CYS A 112 5.37 -16.24 -6.68
N VAL A 113 4.29 -15.60 -6.25
CA VAL A 113 3.32 -14.92 -7.09
C VAL A 113 3.21 -13.46 -6.68
N PHE A 114 2.95 -12.59 -7.65
CA PHE A 114 2.64 -11.18 -7.40
C PHE A 114 1.16 -11.05 -7.13
N ILE A 115 0.80 -10.33 -6.06
CA ILE A 115 -0.59 -10.09 -5.68
C ILE A 115 -0.90 -8.61 -5.80
N ALA A 116 -2.16 -8.32 -6.15
CA ALA A 116 -2.72 -6.97 -6.15
C ALA A 116 -4.13 -7.06 -5.56
N ALA A 117 -4.49 -6.09 -4.71
CA ALA A 117 -5.84 -5.93 -4.16
C ALA A 117 -6.48 -7.23 -3.62
N THR A 118 -5.70 -8.09 -2.96
CA THR A 118 -6.20 -9.33 -2.37
C THR A 118 -6.55 -9.10 -0.91
N GLU A 119 -7.83 -9.20 -0.55
CA GLU A 119 -8.30 -8.95 0.81
C GLU A 119 -7.64 -9.92 1.81
N GLN A 120 -7.17 -9.36 2.93
CA GLN A 120 -6.57 -10.08 4.03
C GLN A 120 -7.23 -9.69 5.33
N THR A 121 -7.46 -10.67 6.20
CA THR A 121 -7.84 -10.40 7.59
C THR A 121 -6.61 -10.08 8.44
N LEU A 122 -6.60 -8.91 9.07
CA LEU A 122 -5.60 -8.37 10.00
C LEU A 122 -6.26 -8.12 11.36
N GLY A 123 -6.12 -9.08 12.29
CA GLY A 123 -6.84 -9.05 13.55
C GLY A 123 -8.36 -9.08 13.32
N GLN A 124 -9.07 -8.02 13.73
CA GLN A 124 -10.52 -7.87 13.53
C GLN A 124 -10.87 -7.15 12.22
N ARG A 125 -9.87 -6.77 11.41
CA ARG A 125 -10.07 -5.88 10.26
C ARG A 125 -9.78 -6.62 8.97
N LYS A 126 -10.37 -6.14 7.88
CA LYS A 126 -10.06 -6.55 6.50
C LYS A 126 -9.24 -5.45 5.84
N LYS A 127 -8.23 -5.81 5.05
CA LYS A 127 -7.38 -4.86 4.34
C LYS A 127 -6.85 -5.49 3.06
N GLU A 128 -6.71 -4.68 2.02
CA GLU A 128 -6.08 -5.06 0.75
C GLU A 128 -4.76 -4.29 0.62
N PRO A 129 -3.65 -4.97 0.27
CA PRO A 129 -2.44 -4.24 -0.09
C PRO A 129 -2.59 -3.73 -1.52
N ASP A 130 -1.95 -2.60 -1.84
CA ASP A 130 -1.87 -2.15 -3.23
C ASP A 130 -1.16 -3.19 -4.10
N SER A 131 -0.01 -3.67 -3.63
CA SER A 131 0.78 -4.73 -4.26
C SER A 131 1.44 -5.62 -3.21
N GLY A 132 1.87 -6.80 -3.62
CA GLY A 132 2.69 -7.64 -2.77
C GLY A 132 3.33 -8.81 -3.50
N ILE A 133 4.14 -9.54 -2.74
CA ILE A 133 4.71 -10.82 -3.15
C ILE A 133 4.25 -11.88 -2.17
N MET A 134 3.76 -12.99 -2.68
CA MET A 134 3.29 -14.13 -1.90
C MET A 134 4.09 -15.38 -2.29
N PRO A 135 4.75 -16.07 -1.34
CA PRO A 135 5.40 -17.34 -1.63
C PRO A 135 4.41 -18.36 -2.19
N ILE A 136 4.84 -19.20 -3.14
CA ILE A 136 4.02 -20.31 -3.63
C ILE A 136 3.76 -21.28 -2.47
N GLY A 137 2.50 -21.68 -2.30
CA GLY A 137 2.07 -22.53 -1.18
C GLY A 137 1.68 -21.75 0.07
N SER A 138 1.91 -20.43 0.11
CA SER A 138 1.34 -19.54 1.12
C SER A 138 -0.01 -18.98 0.65
N ASN A 139 -0.90 -18.71 1.60
CA ASN A 139 -2.11 -17.91 1.39
C ASN A 139 -1.95 -16.46 1.88
N ARG A 140 -0.77 -16.11 2.40
CA ARG A 140 -0.44 -14.78 2.94
C ARG A 140 0.80 -14.19 2.24
N PRO A 141 0.81 -12.88 1.97
CA PRO A 141 2.00 -12.22 1.44
C PRO A 141 3.17 -12.27 2.41
N SER A 142 4.39 -12.26 1.85
CA SER A 142 5.63 -12.03 2.58
C SER A 142 6.12 -10.60 2.45
N ILE A 143 5.78 -9.92 1.35
CA ILE A 143 6.04 -8.50 1.14
C ILE A 143 4.73 -7.82 0.75
N VAL A 144 4.46 -6.68 1.36
CA VAL A 144 3.33 -5.81 1.03
C VAL A 144 3.82 -4.41 0.68
N ILE A 145 3.09 -3.74 -0.19
CA ILE A 145 3.39 -2.40 -0.67
C ILE A 145 2.15 -1.57 -0.57
N GLU A 146 2.34 -0.36 -0.05
CA GLU A 146 1.32 0.66 0.04
C GLU A 146 1.85 1.92 -0.64
N ILE A 147 1.08 2.43 -1.58
CA ILE A 147 1.43 3.58 -2.40
C ILE A 147 0.45 4.69 -2.05
N GLY A 148 0.94 5.74 -1.40
CA GLY A 148 0.15 6.93 -1.15
C GLY A 148 0.44 8.01 -2.17
N SER A 149 -0.49 8.29 -3.08
CA SER A 149 -0.47 9.52 -3.89
C SER A 149 -1.32 10.64 -3.27
N SER A 150 -2.09 10.27 -2.24
CA SER A 150 -3.00 11.16 -1.54
C SER A 150 -3.02 10.96 -0.03
N GLU A 151 -2.66 9.75 0.37
CA GLU A 151 -2.49 9.32 1.72
C GLU A 151 -1.35 10.11 2.34
N SER A 152 -1.60 10.61 3.55
CA SER A 152 -0.49 11.13 4.35
C SER A 152 0.50 10.01 4.66
N LEU A 153 1.77 10.36 4.81
CA LEU A 153 2.78 9.43 5.30
C LEU A 153 2.35 8.77 6.63
N THR A 154 1.65 9.49 7.49
CA THR A 154 1.13 8.95 8.76
C THR A 154 0.15 7.79 8.52
N GLN A 155 -0.75 7.90 7.54
CA GLN A 155 -1.68 6.81 7.20
C GLN A 155 -0.93 5.59 6.64
N LEU A 156 0.02 5.80 5.72
CA LEU A 156 0.85 4.70 5.19
C LEU A 156 1.63 3.98 6.30
N LYS A 157 2.12 4.72 7.31
CA LYS A 157 2.80 4.13 8.47
C LYS A 157 1.87 3.27 9.31
N ILE A 158 0.63 3.72 9.54
CA ILE A 158 -0.40 2.93 10.22
C ILE A 158 -0.65 1.63 9.44
N ASP A 159 -0.75 1.72 8.11
CA ASP A 159 -0.95 0.56 7.25
C ASP A 159 0.22 -0.43 7.37
N ALA A 160 1.47 0.05 7.34
CA ALA A 160 2.66 -0.78 7.56
C ALA A 160 2.63 -1.50 8.92
N GLN A 161 2.26 -0.77 9.97
CA GLN A 161 2.13 -1.33 11.32
C GLN A 161 1.08 -2.44 11.34
N LEU A 162 -0.10 -2.18 10.79
CA LEU A 162 -1.18 -3.18 10.76
C LEU A 162 -0.74 -4.48 10.08
N TRP A 163 -0.09 -4.39 8.92
CA TRP A 163 0.44 -5.56 8.23
C TRP A 163 1.46 -6.32 9.08
N LEU A 164 2.48 -5.62 9.58
CA LEU A 164 3.63 -6.26 10.21
C LEU A 164 3.33 -6.77 11.62
N GLU A 165 2.40 -6.13 12.34
CA GLU A 165 2.04 -6.48 13.72
C GLU A 165 0.98 -7.59 13.78
N HIS A 166 0.07 -7.65 12.80
CA HIS A 166 -1.04 -8.61 12.77
C HIS A 166 -0.91 -9.73 11.74
N MET A 167 0.08 -9.69 10.84
CA MET A 167 0.38 -10.77 9.90
C MET A 167 1.87 -11.16 9.98
N PRO A 168 2.23 -12.11 10.86
CA PRO A 168 3.62 -12.55 11.05
C PRO A 168 4.32 -13.03 9.78
N GLU A 169 3.55 -13.47 8.77
CA GLU A 169 4.00 -13.89 7.45
C GLU A 169 4.64 -12.74 6.65
N VAL A 170 4.16 -11.50 6.84
CA VAL A 170 4.71 -10.31 6.18
C VAL A 170 6.04 -9.95 6.83
N GLN A 171 7.13 -10.11 6.08
CA GLN A 171 8.49 -9.79 6.53
C GLN A 171 8.86 -8.33 6.30
N LEU A 172 8.28 -7.72 5.24
CA LEU A 172 8.63 -6.39 4.79
C LEU A 172 7.39 -5.62 4.32
N GLY A 173 7.21 -4.41 4.84
CA GLY A 173 6.30 -3.41 4.28
C GLY A 173 7.09 -2.35 3.52
N ILE A 174 6.69 -2.04 2.29
CA ILE A 174 7.30 -0.98 1.47
C ILE A 174 6.28 0.14 1.29
N LEU A 175 6.59 1.33 1.76
CA LEU A 175 5.72 2.49 1.62
C LEU A 175 6.28 3.40 0.56
N VAL A 176 5.46 3.79 -0.41
CA VAL A 176 5.80 4.77 -1.45
C VAL A 176 4.86 5.95 -1.34
N LEU A 177 5.36 7.06 -0.80
CA LEU A 177 4.65 8.32 -0.78
C LEU A 177 4.99 9.12 -2.03
N ILE A 178 3.96 9.61 -2.72
CA ILE A 178 4.07 10.41 -3.94
C ILE A 178 3.28 11.70 -3.69
N ASP A 179 3.99 12.75 -3.28
CA ASP A 179 3.39 14.05 -3.02
C ASP A 179 3.34 14.85 -4.33
N PRO A 180 2.13 15.26 -4.80
CA PRO A 180 2.02 16.08 -5.99
C PRO A 180 2.64 17.47 -5.74
N PRO A 181 3.29 18.09 -6.75
CA PRO A 181 3.76 19.46 -6.65
C PRO A 181 2.57 20.40 -6.35
N ALA A 182 2.84 21.51 -5.67
CA ALA A 182 1.85 22.59 -5.53
C ALA A 182 1.38 23.01 -6.94
N ALA A 183 0.06 23.26 -7.10
CA ALA A 183 -0.67 23.35 -8.38
C ALA A 183 -0.16 24.40 -9.41
N ALA A 184 0.92 25.12 -9.11
CA ALA A 184 1.54 26.11 -9.97
C ALA A 184 2.98 25.76 -10.40
N ASN A 185 3.51 24.59 -10.01
CA ASN A 185 4.92 24.26 -10.21
C ASN A 185 5.12 23.12 -11.22
N PRO A 186 5.93 23.30 -12.29
CA PRO A 186 6.28 22.24 -13.24
C PRO A 186 7.20 21.15 -12.67
N ASN A 187 7.58 21.23 -11.40
CA ASN A 187 8.43 20.24 -10.76
C ASN A 187 7.80 18.84 -10.77
N PRO A 188 8.62 17.77 -10.86
CA PRO A 188 8.13 16.41 -10.71
C PRO A 188 7.52 16.19 -9.31
N PRO A 189 6.66 15.17 -9.13
CA PRO A 189 6.17 14.80 -7.82
C PRO A 189 7.32 14.41 -6.90
N VAL A 190 7.19 14.74 -5.62
CA VAL A 190 8.12 14.31 -4.58
C VAL A 190 7.82 12.84 -4.28
N ALA A 191 8.83 11.98 -4.36
CA ALA A 191 8.68 10.56 -4.12
C ALA A 191 9.54 10.14 -2.93
N THR A 192 8.92 9.65 -1.86
CA THR A 192 9.61 9.11 -0.68
C THR A 192 9.30 7.63 -0.54
N ILE A 193 10.33 6.84 -0.26
CA ILE A 193 10.18 5.41 0.01
C ILE A 193 10.63 5.07 1.44
N GLN A 194 9.90 4.18 2.10
CA GLN A 194 10.27 3.62 3.41
C GLN A 194 10.18 2.10 3.40
N LEU A 195 11.10 1.45 4.09
CA LEU A 195 11.04 0.03 4.40
C LEU A 195 10.74 -0.15 5.88
N TRP A 196 9.79 -1.03 6.15
CA TRP A 196 9.31 -1.37 7.48
C TRP A 196 9.44 -2.87 7.74
N ARG A 197 9.84 -3.24 8.95
CA ARG A 197 9.98 -4.64 9.37
C ARG A 197 9.31 -4.87 10.72
N GLY A 198 8.75 -6.06 10.90
CA GLY A 198 8.24 -6.53 12.19
C GLY A 198 9.36 -7.20 12.98
N PHE A 199 9.54 -6.81 14.24
CA PHE A 199 10.51 -7.43 15.15
C PHE A 199 9.78 -8.18 16.26
N PRO A 200 10.33 -9.28 16.78
CA PRO A 200 9.77 -9.90 17.98
C PRO A 200 9.76 -8.88 19.13
N PRO A 201 8.78 -8.94 20.04
CA PRO A 201 8.77 -8.08 21.22
C PRO A 201 10.02 -8.37 22.09
N PRO A 202 10.59 -7.35 22.75
CA PRO A 202 11.80 -7.50 23.54
C PRO A 202 11.62 -8.44 24.73
N GLU A 203 10.40 -8.54 25.27
CA GLU A 203 10.06 -9.47 26.34
C GLU A 203 9.20 -10.62 25.78
N ARG A 204 9.64 -11.86 26.01
CA ARG A 204 8.83 -13.03 25.72
C ARG A 204 7.67 -13.07 26.72
N GLN A 205 6.50 -12.62 26.31
CA GLN A 205 5.28 -12.90 27.06
C GLN A 205 5.05 -14.42 27.06
N THR A 206 5.03 -15.02 28.26
CA THR A 206 4.82 -16.46 28.49
C THR A 206 3.37 -16.88 28.31
N SER A 207 2.43 -15.94 28.21
CA SER A 207 1.05 -16.22 27.89
C SER A 207 0.94 -16.57 26.40
N GLY A 208 0.40 -17.74 26.06
CA GLY A 208 0.21 -18.25 24.69
C GLY A 208 -0.71 -17.43 23.77
N GLN A 209 -0.72 -16.11 23.91
CA GLN A 209 -1.25 -15.19 22.91
C GLN A 209 -0.28 -15.13 21.72
N ALA A 210 -0.84 -14.95 20.52
CA ALA A 210 -0.05 -14.75 19.31
C ALA A 210 0.91 -13.57 19.53
N GLN A 211 2.21 -13.78 19.31
CA GLN A 211 3.22 -12.72 19.45
C GLN A 211 2.96 -11.62 18.45
N THR A 212 2.40 -10.50 18.92
CA THR A 212 2.35 -9.26 18.16
C THR A 212 3.77 -8.78 17.95
N ARG A 213 4.19 -8.68 16.69
CA ARG A 213 5.49 -8.08 16.33
C ARG A 213 5.43 -6.58 16.58
N ILE A 214 6.58 -5.94 16.68
CA ILE A 214 6.71 -4.48 16.73
C ILE A 214 7.20 -4.01 15.37
N ALA A 215 6.37 -3.26 14.65
CA ALA A 215 6.76 -2.70 13.37
C ALA A 215 7.70 -1.50 13.53
N ARG A 216 8.79 -1.48 12.77
CA ARG A 216 9.77 -0.37 12.78
C ARG A 216 10.24 -0.04 11.38
N MET A 217 10.41 1.25 11.10
CA MET A 217 11.10 1.73 9.91
C MET A 217 12.58 1.37 10.02
N VAL A 218 13.12 0.72 8.99
CA VAL A 218 14.53 0.29 8.94
C VAL A 218 15.34 1.01 7.86
N TRP A 219 14.66 1.64 6.91
CA TRP A 219 15.29 2.41 5.85
C TRP A 219 14.31 3.42 5.26
N GLN A 220 14.84 4.57 4.85
CA GLN A 220 14.08 5.63 4.16
C GLN A 220 14.96 6.28 3.10
N LYS A 221 14.36 6.65 1.97
CA LYS A 221 15.03 7.45 0.96
C LYS A 221 14.07 8.43 0.29
N ASP A 222 14.57 9.62 0.03
CA ASP A 222 13.96 10.58 -0.89
C ASP A 222 14.44 10.27 -2.32
N TRP A 223 13.51 9.95 -3.20
CA TRP A 223 13.72 9.64 -4.60
C TRP A 223 13.38 10.79 -5.55
N THR A 224 12.94 11.94 -5.06
CA THR A 224 12.51 13.09 -5.86
C THR A 224 13.53 13.44 -6.96
N HIS A 225 14.81 13.55 -6.59
CA HIS A 225 15.87 13.93 -7.53
C HIS A 225 16.78 12.76 -7.91
N ASN A 226 17.04 11.83 -7.00
CA ASN A 226 17.93 10.70 -7.26
C ASN A 226 17.40 9.41 -6.63
N ALA A 227 17.23 8.37 -7.45
CA ALA A 227 16.87 7.05 -6.96
C ALA A 227 18.14 6.25 -6.65
N SER A 228 18.14 5.53 -5.54
CA SER A 228 19.25 4.64 -5.15
C SER A 228 18.81 3.19 -5.20
N PRO A 229 19.68 2.24 -5.59
CA PRO A 229 19.33 0.84 -5.65
C PRO A 229 18.67 0.35 -4.36
N LEU A 230 17.54 -0.32 -4.50
CA LEU A 230 16.83 -1.00 -3.41
C LEU A 230 17.16 -2.49 -3.48
N HIS A 231 17.54 -3.08 -2.36
CA HIS A 231 17.82 -4.51 -2.26
C HIS A 231 16.77 -5.18 -1.38
N LEU A 232 16.19 -6.26 -1.87
CA LEU A 232 15.32 -7.14 -1.09
C LEU A 232 16.05 -8.45 -0.82
N LEU A 233 16.04 -8.93 0.42
CA LEU A 233 16.60 -10.25 0.69
C LEU A 233 15.64 -11.31 0.15
N LEU A 234 16.17 -12.33 -0.52
CA LEU A 234 15.35 -13.45 -0.97
C LEU A 234 14.72 -14.18 0.22
N ALA A 235 15.41 -14.21 1.37
CA ALA A 235 14.86 -14.73 2.61
C ALA A 235 13.61 -13.98 3.08
N ASP A 236 13.48 -12.67 2.82
CA ASP A 236 12.25 -11.94 3.14
C ASP A 236 11.12 -12.33 2.18
N ILE A 237 11.45 -12.43 0.88
CA ILE A 237 10.49 -12.80 -0.17
C ILE A 237 9.94 -14.21 0.05
N PHE A 238 10.80 -15.16 0.42
CA PHE A 238 10.45 -16.58 0.54
C PHE A 238 10.36 -17.07 1.99
N GLN A 239 10.25 -16.16 2.95
CA GLN A 239 10.11 -16.50 4.39
C GLN A 239 11.19 -17.48 4.89
N GLY A 240 12.44 -17.26 4.44
CA GLY A 240 13.60 -18.09 4.76
C GLY A 240 13.77 -19.34 3.88
N GLN A 241 12.79 -19.69 3.05
CA GLN A 241 12.81 -20.87 2.16
C GLN A 241 13.12 -20.48 0.72
N VAL A 242 14.32 -19.95 0.47
CA VAL A 242 14.72 -19.50 -0.87
C VAL A 242 14.76 -20.70 -1.83
N PRO A 243 14.06 -20.64 -2.98
CA PRO A 243 14.11 -21.72 -3.96
C PRO A 243 15.54 -21.96 -4.49
N PRO A 244 15.96 -23.22 -4.69
CA PRO A 244 17.31 -23.55 -5.14
C PRO A 244 17.66 -22.97 -6.51
N GLU A 245 16.67 -22.62 -7.33
CA GLU A 245 16.84 -21.97 -8.63
C GLU A 245 17.54 -20.61 -8.55
N TYR A 246 17.49 -19.95 -7.39
CA TYR A 246 18.23 -18.70 -7.14
C TYR A 246 19.70 -18.93 -6.76
N GLY A 247 20.16 -20.18 -6.67
CA GLY A 247 21.57 -20.53 -6.47
C GLY A 247 22.16 -19.89 -5.21
N GLN A 248 23.24 -19.11 -5.38
CA GLN A 248 23.94 -18.43 -4.28
C GLN A 248 23.45 -17.00 -4.05
N HIS A 249 22.44 -16.52 -4.78
CA HIS A 249 21.92 -15.18 -4.59
C HIS A 249 21.21 -15.08 -3.23
N ASP A 250 21.54 -14.06 -2.44
CA ASP A 250 20.89 -13.77 -1.15
C ASP A 250 19.90 -12.61 -1.23
N ARG A 251 19.97 -11.82 -2.32
CA ARG A 251 19.17 -10.62 -2.54
C ARG A 251 18.88 -10.38 -4.02
N VAL A 252 17.82 -9.63 -4.28
CA VAL A 252 17.50 -9.04 -5.57
C VAL A 252 17.72 -7.53 -5.50
N GLN A 253 18.38 -6.96 -6.51
CA GLN A 253 18.55 -5.53 -6.68
C GLN A 253 17.48 -5.00 -7.63
N LEU A 254 16.73 -3.99 -7.20
CA LEU A 254 15.67 -3.38 -7.99
C LEU A 254 16.17 -2.13 -8.70
N ASP A 255 15.75 -1.96 -9.95
CA ASP A 255 15.98 -0.73 -10.71
C ASP A 255 14.97 0.35 -10.30
N THR A 256 15.36 1.08 -9.27
CA THR A 256 14.57 2.17 -8.68
C THR A 256 14.54 3.42 -9.55
N VAL A 257 15.51 3.58 -10.47
CA VAL A 257 15.55 4.73 -11.39
C VAL A 257 14.40 4.60 -12.37
N THR A 258 14.29 3.44 -13.02
CA THR A 258 13.22 3.18 -13.98
C THR A 258 11.85 3.19 -13.29
N TRP A 259 11.77 2.70 -12.04
CA TRP A 259 10.54 2.80 -11.25
C TRP A 259 10.11 4.25 -11.01
N ARG A 260 11.02 5.12 -10.55
CA ARG A 260 10.75 6.55 -10.36
C ARG A 260 10.30 7.23 -11.66
N GLU A 261 10.97 6.93 -12.78
CA GLU A 261 10.59 7.52 -14.06
C GLU A 261 9.19 7.08 -14.52
N ALA A 262 8.78 5.85 -14.21
CA ALA A 262 7.42 5.41 -14.47
C ALA A 262 6.39 6.22 -13.66
N ILE A 263 6.69 6.52 -12.39
CA ILE A 263 5.87 7.41 -11.54
C ILE A 263 5.77 8.80 -12.16
N HIS A 264 6.89 9.40 -12.58
CA HIS A 264 6.91 10.72 -13.21
C HIS A 264 6.12 10.75 -14.52
N ARG A 265 6.25 9.72 -15.37
CA ARG A 265 5.45 9.59 -16.60
C ARG A 265 3.97 9.42 -16.31
N GLY A 266 3.62 8.66 -15.27
CA GLY A 266 2.24 8.54 -14.80
C GLY A 266 1.66 9.89 -14.43
N TRP A 267 2.44 10.71 -13.69
CA TRP A 267 2.07 12.06 -13.31
C TRP A 267 1.86 12.99 -14.52
N GLN A 268 2.79 12.99 -15.48
CA GLN A 268 2.70 13.83 -16.68
C GLN A 268 1.46 13.56 -17.54
N ARG A 269 0.95 12.32 -17.55
CA ARG A 269 -0.28 11.97 -18.30
C ARG A 269 -1.56 12.47 -17.62
N HIS A 270 -1.46 12.88 -16.35
CA HIS A 270 -2.59 13.32 -15.54
C HIS A 270 -2.76 14.85 -15.52
N GLN A 271 -1.74 15.58 -15.97
CA GLN A 271 -1.81 17.03 -16.22
C GLN A 271 -2.51 17.31 -17.55
#